data_AF-A0A8T0FZ44-F1
#
_entry.id   AF-A0A8T0FZ44-F1
#
_cell.length_a   1.000
_cell.length_b   1.000
_cell.length_c   1.000
_cell.angle_alpha   90.00
_cell.angle_beta   90.00
_cell.angle_gamma   90.00
#
_symmetry.space_group_name_H-M   'P 1'
#
loop_
_entity.id
_entity.type
_entity.pdbx_description
1 polymer ?
#
loop_
_entity_poly.entity_id
_entity_poly.type
_entity_poly.pdbx_seq_one_letter_code
_entity_poly.pdbx_strand_id
1 'polypeptide(L)'
;MLKLSCALVAMETVLRWTLVGKLNDELKNDSHMTVLSLYVNNRSICDLEDVDTIGILEFAYQQSQKELEKETEELLLNSAKQDESRRYIVSLSWLEDHPALLTNKNLVEKRLKSSVDKIKDLDHLCQRILETARKNVQAVRKNQETPQFVGIRESA
;
A
#
# COMPACT_ATOMS: atom_id res chain seq x y z
N MET A 1 1.71 13.19 -38.31
CA MET A 1 1.73 11.78 -38.77
C MET A 1 3.16 11.39 -39.12
N LEU A 2 3.74 10.43 -38.41
CA LEU A 2 5.11 9.92 -38.63
C LEU A 2 5.04 8.48 -39.15
N LYS A 3 5.74 8.20 -40.25
CA LYS A 3 5.81 6.86 -40.84
C LYS A 3 6.96 6.09 -40.22
N LEU A 4 6.68 4.91 -39.66
CA LEU A 4 7.68 4.03 -39.06
C LEU A 4 8.05 2.88 -40.02
N SER A 5 9.15 2.19 -39.71
CA SER A 5 9.79 1.20 -40.58
C SER A 5 9.01 -0.11 -40.80
N CYS A 6 7.82 -0.29 -40.21
CA CYS A 6 7.11 -1.58 -40.20
C CYS A 6 5.61 -1.47 -40.56
N ALA A 7 5.27 -0.75 -41.65
CA ALA A 7 3.88 -0.49 -42.07
C ALA A 7 2.99 0.14 -40.96
N LEU A 8 3.63 0.69 -39.94
CA LEU A 8 3.03 1.37 -38.80
C LEU A 8 3.22 2.87 -38.97
N VAL A 9 2.20 3.61 -38.60
CA VAL A 9 2.11 5.06 -38.67
C VAL A 9 1.77 5.55 -37.28
N ALA A 10 2.60 6.42 -36.72
CA ALA A 10 2.25 7.14 -35.52
C ALA A 10 1.44 8.39 -35.91
N MET A 11 0.25 8.54 -35.34
CA MET A 11 -0.57 9.73 -35.45
C MET A 11 -0.75 10.35 -34.06
N GLU A 12 -0.71 11.67 -33.99
CA GLU A 12 -1.02 12.38 -32.75
C GLU A 12 -2.53 12.55 -32.67
N THR A 13 -3.14 12.07 -31.58
CA THR A 13 -4.56 12.21 -31.28
C THR A 13 -4.75 13.01 -30.01
N VAL A 14 -5.99 13.29 -29.63
CA VAL A 14 -6.32 13.95 -28.36
C VAL A 14 -5.75 13.16 -27.16
N LEU A 15 -5.65 11.83 -27.27
CA LEU A 15 -5.06 10.93 -26.26
C LEU A 15 -3.53 10.74 -26.45
N ARG A 16 -2.85 11.69 -27.10
CA ARG A 16 -1.42 11.66 -27.49
C ARG A 16 -1.13 10.70 -28.65
N TRP A 17 0.11 10.22 -28.74
CA TRP A 17 0.60 9.43 -29.87
C TRP A 17 -0.06 8.05 -29.92
N THR A 18 -0.80 7.79 -30.99
CA THR A 18 -1.42 6.50 -31.31
C THR A 18 -0.70 5.85 -32.49
N LEU A 19 -0.37 4.57 -32.35
CA LEU A 19 0.29 3.78 -33.38
C LEU A 19 -0.76 3.01 -34.20
N VAL A 20 -0.86 3.28 -35.49
CA VAL A 20 -1.83 2.68 -36.42
C VAL A 20 -1.08 1.89 -37.50
N GLY A 21 -1.41 0.63 -37.70
CA GLY A 21 -0.76 -0.19 -38.72
C GLY A 21 -1.35 -1.58 -38.80
N LYS A 22 -0.84 -2.40 -39.74
CA LYS A 22 -1.28 -3.78 -39.92
C LYS A 22 -0.79 -4.64 -38.75
N LEU A 23 -1.64 -4.85 -37.75
CA LEU A 23 -1.42 -5.85 -36.70
C LEU A 23 -1.74 -7.25 -37.25
N ASN A 24 -1.07 -8.27 -36.73
CA ASN A 24 -1.35 -9.67 -37.05
C ASN A 24 -2.83 -9.98 -36.71
N ASP A 25 -3.49 -10.79 -37.53
CA ASP A 25 -4.94 -11.07 -37.51
C ASP A 25 -5.49 -11.67 -36.18
N GLU A 26 -4.65 -11.89 -35.17
CA GLU A 26 -5.02 -12.51 -33.89
C GLU A 26 -5.65 -11.56 -32.86
N LEU A 27 -5.63 -10.23 -33.09
CA LEU A 27 -6.15 -9.21 -32.16
C LEU A 27 -7.46 -8.54 -32.63
N LYS A 28 -8.22 -9.24 -33.49
CA LYS A 28 -9.17 -8.59 -34.40
C LYS A 28 -10.44 -7.98 -33.80
N ASN A 29 -10.80 -8.22 -32.54
CA ASN A 29 -12.17 -7.95 -32.09
C ASN A 29 -12.22 -7.18 -30.77
N ASP A 30 -11.92 -5.86 -30.81
CA ASP A 30 -12.71 -4.79 -30.14
C ASP A 30 -11.95 -3.46 -30.16
N SER A 31 -10.65 -3.51 -29.86
CA SER A 31 -9.83 -2.32 -29.59
C SER A 31 -9.71 -1.37 -30.79
N HIS A 32 -9.69 -1.91 -32.01
CA HIS A 32 -9.53 -1.13 -33.24
C HIS A 32 -10.75 -0.26 -33.56
N MET A 33 -11.96 -0.75 -33.29
CA MET A 33 -13.19 0.00 -33.56
C MET A 33 -13.33 1.17 -32.58
N THR A 34 -12.94 0.96 -31.32
CA THR A 34 -12.93 2.00 -30.28
C THR A 34 -11.93 3.11 -30.58
N VAL A 35 -10.72 2.77 -31.04
CA VAL A 35 -9.71 3.79 -31.39
C VAL A 35 -10.15 4.61 -32.62
N LEU A 36 -10.79 3.97 -33.60
CA LEU A 36 -11.33 4.66 -34.78
C LEU A 36 -12.56 5.52 -34.44
N SER A 37 -13.46 5.06 -33.58
CA SER A 37 -14.65 5.84 -33.17
C SER A 37 -14.27 7.09 -32.36
N LEU A 38 -13.24 6.99 -31.52
CA LEU A 38 -12.66 8.13 -30.80
C LEU A 38 -11.98 9.14 -31.72
N TYR A 39 -11.29 8.66 -32.77
CA TYR A 39 -10.67 9.53 -33.77
C TYR A 39 -11.71 10.29 -34.60
N VAL A 40 -12.81 9.64 -35.01
CA VAL A 40 -13.84 10.24 -35.86
C VAL A 40 -14.70 11.26 -35.12
N ASN A 41 -14.88 11.11 -33.80
CA ASN A 41 -15.85 11.92 -33.04
C ASN A 41 -15.31 13.23 -32.46
N ASN A 42 -14.02 13.57 -32.62
CA ASN A 42 -13.44 14.86 -32.23
C ASN A 42 -13.85 15.35 -30.82
N ARG A 43 -14.09 14.41 -29.88
CA ARG A 43 -14.53 14.71 -28.51
C ARG A 43 -13.36 15.16 -27.66
N SER A 44 -13.60 16.10 -26.76
CA SER A 44 -12.59 16.55 -25.81
C SER A 44 -12.31 15.45 -24.78
N ILE A 45 -11.11 15.43 -24.18
CA ILE A 45 -10.79 14.49 -23.08
C ILE A 45 -11.81 14.62 -21.93
N CYS A 46 -12.30 15.85 -21.67
CA CYS A 46 -13.30 16.09 -20.64
C CYS A 46 -14.62 15.35 -20.92
N ASP A 47 -14.98 15.15 -22.19
CA ASP A 47 -16.19 14.41 -22.58
C ASP A 47 -16.00 12.88 -22.43
N LEU A 48 -14.76 12.39 -22.29
CA LEU A 48 -14.45 11.00 -21.91
C LEU A 48 -14.49 10.79 -20.40
N GLU A 49 -14.41 11.84 -19.59
CA GLU A 49 -14.53 11.72 -18.14
C GLU A 49 -16.00 11.78 -17.70
N ASP A 50 -16.86 12.29 -18.57
CA ASP A 50 -18.30 12.21 -18.40
C ASP A 50 -18.81 10.79 -18.71
N VAL A 51 -19.07 10.05 -17.64
CA VAL A 51 -19.55 8.65 -17.68
C VAL A 51 -20.86 8.53 -18.46
N ASP A 52 -21.71 9.57 -18.42
CA ASP A 52 -22.97 9.63 -19.18
C ASP A 52 -22.70 9.65 -20.69
N THR A 53 -21.59 10.28 -21.10
CA THR A 53 -21.20 10.47 -22.50
C THR A 53 -20.53 9.23 -23.12
N ILE A 54 -20.00 8.31 -22.30
CA ILE A 54 -19.40 7.02 -22.74
C ILE A 54 -20.45 5.91 -22.88
N GLY A 55 -21.71 6.16 -22.49
CA GLY A 55 -22.75 5.13 -22.56
C GLY A 55 -22.54 3.98 -21.59
N ILE A 56 -21.71 4.19 -20.56
CA ILE A 56 -21.62 3.32 -19.38
C ILE A 56 -22.81 3.69 -18.49
N LEU A 57 -24.02 3.52 -19.02
CA LEU A 57 -25.20 3.45 -18.18
C LEU A 57 -25.10 2.13 -17.44
N GLU A 58 -24.57 2.22 -16.24
CA GLU A 58 -24.68 1.19 -15.23
C GLU A 58 -26.18 0.89 -15.07
N PHE A 59 -26.55 -0.36 -15.31
CA PHE A 59 -27.85 -0.93 -14.95
C PHE A 59 -28.20 -0.67 -13.46
N ALA A 60 -27.22 -0.24 -12.65
CA ALA A 60 -27.31 0.15 -11.26
C ALA A 60 -28.06 1.48 -11.00
N TYR A 61 -28.25 2.37 -11.99
CA TYR A 61 -28.89 3.67 -11.75
C TYR A 61 -30.44 3.64 -11.81
N GLN A 62 -31.06 2.46 -11.96
CA GLN A 62 -32.53 2.37 -11.94
C GLN A 62 -33.12 2.17 -10.54
N GLN A 63 -32.32 1.83 -9.54
CA GLN A 63 -32.76 1.83 -8.16
C GLN A 63 -32.61 3.24 -7.62
N SER A 64 -33.70 3.88 -7.20
CA SER A 64 -33.61 5.23 -6.66
C SER A 64 -32.63 5.21 -5.48
N GLN A 65 -31.75 6.20 -5.38
CA GLN A 65 -30.76 6.31 -4.30
C GLN A 65 -31.35 6.00 -2.90
N LYS A 66 -32.61 6.41 -2.67
CA LYS A 66 -33.37 6.17 -1.44
C LYS A 66 -33.69 4.70 -1.16
N GLU A 67 -33.91 3.93 -2.21
CA GLU A 67 -34.24 2.51 -2.11
C GLU A 67 -32.97 1.69 -1.83
N LEU A 68 -31.84 2.08 -2.45
CA LEU A 68 -30.52 1.53 -2.14
C LEU A 68 -30.08 1.84 -0.69
N GLU A 69 -30.31 3.07 -0.24
CA GLU A 69 -30.05 3.48 1.15
C GLU A 69 -30.86 2.64 2.12
N LYS A 70 -32.16 2.46 1.85
CA LYS A 70 -33.05 1.68 2.69
C LYS A 70 -32.67 0.20 2.74
N GLU A 71 -32.31 -0.39 1.61
CA GLU A 71 -31.86 -1.78 1.54
C GLU A 71 -30.54 -1.98 2.30
N THR A 72 -29.63 -1.00 2.23
CA THR A 72 -28.38 -1.01 2.99
C THR A 72 -28.62 -0.90 4.49
N GLU A 73 -29.55 -0.05 4.92
CA GLU A 73 -29.95 0.08 6.33
C GLU A 73 -30.56 -1.21 6.87
N GLU A 74 -31.47 -1.83 6.13
CA GLU A 74 -32.09 -3.11 6.52
C GLU A 74 -31.05 -4.23 6.62
N LEU A 75 -30.10 -4.31 5.68
CA LEU A 75 -29.01 -5.29 5.70
C LEU A 75 -28.05 -5.06 6.88
N LEU A 76 -27.75 -3.80 7.21
CA LEU A 76 -26.88 -3.46 8.34
C LEU A 76 -27.53 -3.86 9.68
N LEU A 77 -28.81 -3.57 9.85
CA LEU A 77 -29.56 -3.95 11.05
C LEU A 77 -29.64 -5.47 11.21
N ASN A 78 -29.86 -6.19 10.11
CA ASN A 78 -29.96 -7.65 10.12
C ASN A 78 -28.60 -8.34 10.32
N SER A 79 -27.51 -7.74 9.84
CA SER A 79 -26.17 -8.35 9.91
C SER A 79 -25.41 -8.02 11.19
N ALA A 80 -25.84 -6.99 11.93
CA ALA A 80 -25.23 -6.58 13.18
C ALA A 80 -25.39 -7.66 14.27
N LYS A 81 -24.29 -8.35 14.59
CA LYS A 81 -24.22 -9.34 15.68
C LYS A 81 -23.23 -8.88 16.75
N GLN A 82 -23.51 -9.21 18.01
CA GLN A 82 -22.59 -8.94 19.10
C GLN A 82 -21.66 -10.15 19.32
N ASP A 83 -20.37 -9.90 19.28
CA ASP A 83 -19.30 -10.86 19.60
C ASP A 83 -19.24 -11.15 21.11
N GLU A 84 -18.62 -12.27 21.50
CA GLU A 84 -18.43 -12.67 22.91
C GLU A 84 -17.65 -11.62 23.72
N SER A 85 -16.83 -10.81 23.03
CA SER A 85 -16.11 -9.66 23.60
C SER A 85 -16.97 -8.37 23.68
N ARG A 86 -18.30 -8.47 23.54
CA ARG A 86 -19.26 -7.35 23.48
C ARG A 86 -19.06 -6.35 22.33
N ARG A 87 -18.31 -6.69 21.29
CA ARG A 87 -18.10 -5.83 20.11
C ARG A 87 -19.17 -6.11 19.05
N TYR A 88 -19.64 -5.07 18.37
CA TYR A 88 -20.56 -5.23 17.24
C TYR A 88 -19.79 -5.61 15.97
N ILE A 89 -20.20 -6.69 15.34
CA ILE A 89 -19.71 -7.16 14.04
C ILE A 89 -20.85 -6.96 13.06
N VAL A 90 -20.60 -6.20 11.99
CA VAL A 90 -21.54 -5.97 10.90
C VAL A 90 -20.99 -6.65 9.65
N SER A 91 -21.80 -7.44 8.96
CA SER A 91 -21.43 -7.99 7.66
C SER A 91 -21.74 -6.95 6.58
N LEU A 92 -20.74 -6.63 5.75
CA LEU A 92 -20.92 -5.75 4.61
C LEU A 92 -21.65 -6.50 3.49
N SER A 93 -22.63 -5.86 2.87
CA SER A 93 -23.49 -6.44 1.83
C SER A 93 -22.77 -6.68 0.49
N TRP A 94 -21.70 -5.94 0.18
CA TRP A 94 -20.89 -6.18 -1.01
C TRP A 94 -19.95 -7.40 -0.90
N LEU A 95 -19.96 -8.14 0.21
CA LEU A 95 -19.03 -9.25 0.44
C LEU A 95 -19.55 -10.61 -0.04
N GLU A 96 -20.79 -10.71 -0.53
CA GLU A 96 -21.44 -12.00 -0.84
C GLU A 96 -20.69 -12.83 -1.90
N ASP A 97 -19.95 -12.19 -2.81
CA ASP A 97 -19.19 -12.87 -3.89
C ASP A 97 -17.66 -12.69 -3.82
N HIS A 98 -17.12 -12.18 -2.70
CA HIS A 98 -15.68 -12.00 -2.58
C HIS A 98 -14.98 -13.25 -2.02
N PRO A 99 -13.84 -13.66 -2.61
CA PRO A 99 -13.05 -14.76 -2.07
C PRO A 99 -12.67 -14.44 -0.62
N ALA A 100 -12.73 -15.45 0.25
CA ALA A 100 -12.41 -15.30 1.66
C ALA A 100 -11.08 -14.56 1.82
N LEU A 101 -11.09 -13.47 2.60
CA LEU A 101 -9.90 -12.67 2.85
C LEU A 101 -8.78 -13.60 3.32
N LEU A 102 -7.66 -13.59 2.60
CA LEU A 102 -6.50 -14.39 2.97
C LEU A 102 -6.06 -13.99 4.38
N THR A 103 -6.30 -14.88 5.34
CA THR A 103 -6.03 -14.62 6.75
C THR A 103 -4.52 -14.52 6.97
N ASN A 104 -3.98 -13.30 7.00
CA ASN A 104 -2.56 -13.01 7.20
C ASN A 104 -2.07 -13.28 8.64
N LYS A 105 -2.83 -14.00 9.47
CA LYS A 105 -2.53 -14.27 10.87
C LYS A 105 -1.12 -14.83 11.07
N ASN A 106 -0.74 -15.84 10.29
CA ASN A 106 0.58 -16.45 10.37
C ASN A 106 1.72 -15.48 10.04
N LEU A 107 1.50 -14.57 9.08
CA LEU A 107 2.49 -13.55 8.71
C LEU A 107 2.62 -12.50 9.81
N VAL A 108 1.50 -12.06 10.37
CA VAL A 108 1.47 -11.10 11.48
C VAL A 108 2.15 -11.67 12.72
N GLU A 109 1.87 -12.94 13.06
CA GLU A 109 2.53 -13.62 14.19
C GLU A 109 4.04 -13.75 13.99
N LYS A 110 4.51 -14.09 12.77
CA LYS A 110 5.96 -14.14 12.46
C LYS A 110 6.60 -12.76 12.59
N ARG A 111 5.96 -11.72 12.06
CA ARG A 111 6.45 -10.33 12.16
C ARG A 111 6.49 -9.86 13.61
N LEU A 112 5.49 -10.22 14.40
CA LEU A 112 5.42 -9.89 15.82
C LEU A 112 6.57 -10.55 16.58
N LYS A 113 6.77 -11.87 16.42
CA LYS A 113 7.90 -12.59 17.05
C LYS A 113 9.24 -11.96 16.69
N SER A 114 9.49 -11.72 15.40
CA SER A 114 10.73 -11.08 14.94
C SER A 114 10.94 -9.68 15.55
N SER A 115 9.87 -8.90 15.70
CA SER A 115 9.96 -7.57 16.30
C SER A 115 10.28 -7.65 17.80
N VAL A 116 9.65 -8.59 18.52
CA VAL A 116 9.91 -8.83 19.95
C VAL A 116 11.34 -9.30 20.18
N ASP A 117 11.86 -10.20 19.35
CA ASP A 117 13.24 -10.71 19.47
C ASP A 117 14.26 -9.58 19.27
N LYS A 118 14.07 -8.73 18.25
CA LYS A 118 14.92 -7.54 18.03
C LYS A 118 14.92 -6.59 19.24
N ILE A 119 13.76 -6.39 19.86
CA ILE A 119 13.65 -5.52 21.04
C ILE A 119 14.43 -6.11 22.23
N LYS A 120 14.34 -7.43 22.46
CA LYS A 120 15.11 -8.10 23.52
C LYS A 120 16.61 -8.02 23.26
N ASP A 121 17.03 -8.22 22.02
CA ASP A 121 18.45 -8.12 21.65
C ASP A 121 18.99 -6.70 21.90
N LEU A 122 18.20 -5.67 21.56
CA LEU A 122 18.54 -4.28 21.86
C LEU A 122 18.60 -4.00 23.35
N ASP A 123 17.67 -4.53 24.14
CA ASP A 123 17.67 -4.40 25.61
C ASP A 123 18.95 -5.01 26.22
N HIS A 124 19.31 -6.23 25.81
CA HIS A 124 20.56 -6.87 26.23
C HIS A 124 21.80 -6.06 25.83
N LEU A 125 21.81 -5.46 24.65
CA LEU A 125 22.91 -4.63 24.18
C LEU A 125 23.04 -3.35 25.00
N CYS A 126 21.92 -2.69 25.31
CA CYS A 126 21.85 -1.53 26.19
C CYS A 126 22.38 -1.86 27.60
N GLN A 127 21.97 -2.98 28.19
CA GLN A 127 22.46 -3.42 29.50
C GLN A 127 23.98 -3.61 29.51
N ARG A 128 24.54 -4.27 28.49
CA ARG A 128 25.99 -4.46 28.35
C ARG A 128 26.76 -3.14 28.23
N ILE A 129 26.23 -2.20 27.46
CA ILE A 129 26.83 -0.86 27.32
C ILE A 129 26.86 -0.15 28.68
N LEU A 130 25.75 -0.17 29.42
CA LEU A 130 25.65 0.45 30.74
C LEU A 130 26.62 -0.18 31.75
N GLU A 131 26.73 -1.51 31.77
CA GLU A 131 27.69 -2.20 32.62
C GLU A 131 29.14 -1.85 32.29
N THR A 132 29.46 -1.75 31.00
CA THR A 132 30.81 -1.38 30.53
C THR A 132 31.13 0.06 30.92
N ALA A 133 30.20 1.00 30.71
CA ALA A 133 30.35 2.38 31.14
C ALA A 133 30.55 2.48 32.66
N ARG A 134 29.79 1.71 33.45
CA ARG A 134 29.93 1.67 34.92
C ARG A 134 31.31 1.20 35.35
N LYS A 135 31.84 0.13 34.75
CA LYS A 135 33.18 -0.39 35.04
C LYS A 135 34.28 0.63 34.69
N ASN A 136 34.14 1.30 33.54
CA ASN A 136 35.09 2.33 33.11
C ASN A 136 35.10 3.53 34.06
N VAL A 137 33.94 4.00 34.51
CA VAL A 137 33.84 5.09 35.50
C VAL A 137 34.50 4.70 36.82
N GLN A 138 34.30 3.46 37.29
CA GLN A 138 34.96 2.96 38.50
C GLN A 138 36.47 2.86 38.34
N ALA A 139 36.97 2.43 37.17
CA ALA A 139 38.40 2.35 36.89
C ALA A 139 39.06 3.75 36.88
N VAL A 140 38.41 4.73 36.25
CA VAL A 140 38.89 6.13 36.24
C VAL A 140 38.96 6.69 37.65
N ARG A 141 37.92 6.46 38.46
CA ARG A 141 37.88 6.93 39.86
C ARG A 141 39.01 6.31 40.71
N LYS A 142 39.26 5.01 40.56
CA LYS A 142 40.35 4.32 41.27
C LYS A 142 41.74 4.83 40.86
N ASN A 143 41.93 5.17 39.58
CA ASN A 143 43.20 5.70 39.08
C ASN A 143 43.47 7.15 39.53
N GLN A 144 42.43 7.93 39.85
CA GLN A 144 42.56 9.29 40.39
C GLN A 144 42.87 9.30 41.91
N GLU A 145 42.54 8.23 42.64
CA GLU A 145 42.74 8.12 44.09
C GLU A 145 44.14 7.60 44.50
N THR A 146 45.03 7.25 43.54
CA THR A 146 46.42 6.88 43.82
C THR A 146 47.37 8.07 43.63
N PRO A 147 47.80 8.78 44.70
CA PRO A 147 48.79 9.83 44.59
C PRO A 147 50.19 9.24 44.29
N GLN A 148 50.85 9.75 43.25
CA GLN A 148 52.26 9.47 42.98
C GLN A 148 53.13 10.10 44.09
N PHE A 149 53.39 9.36 45.17
CA PHE A 149 54.47 9.71 46.09
C PHE A 149 55.80 9.29 45.46
N VAL A 150 56.44 10.21 44.72
CA VAL A 150 57.84 10.08 44.31
C VAL A 150 58.70 10.56 45.47
N GLY A 151 59.22 9.61 46.25
CA GLY A 151 60.21 9.89 47.29
C GLY A 151 61.51 10.40 46.68
N ILE A 152 61.84 11.66 46.96
CA ILE A 152 63.16 12.23 46.69
C ILE A 152 64.13 11.57 47.68
N ARG A 153 65.05 10.72 47.18
CA ARG A 153 66.21 10.28 47.95
C ARG A 153 67.29 11.36 47.81
N GLU A 154 67.52 12.10 48.90
CA GLU A 154 68.74 12.88 49.09
C GLU A 154 69.92 11.90 49.26
N SER A 155 70.95 12.05 48.42
CA SER A 155 72.22 11.33 48.54
C SER A 155 73.25 12.26 49.18
N ALA A 156 73.82 11.80 50.28
CA ALA A 156 74.96 12.38 51.00
C ALA A 156 76.28 12.23 50.24
#